data_AF-A0A8H4VQL5-F1
#
_entry.id   AF-A0A8H4VQL5-F1
#
_cell.length_a   1.000
_cell.length_b   1.000
_cell.length_c   1.000
_cell.angle_alpha   90.00
_cell.angle_beta   90.00
_cell.angle_gamma   90.00
#
_symmetry.space_group_name_H-M   'P 1'
#
loop_
_entity.id
_entity.type
_entity.pdbx_description
1 polymer ?
#
loop_
_entity_poly.entity_id
_entity_poly.type
_entity_poly.pdbx_seq_one_letter_code
_entity_poly.pdbx_strand_id
1 'polypeptide(L)'
;MPRKPDNQTTQQHALLATTYFLHLVGVAAVLYSNPNYWKQPLHTSALSGQAWVNELIHGHPDRIFMALGMRLHVFTAFCANLTLLGGVTISRHGVTVEEQAAIFLYTCVTGLSIRHVAERFQRSNETISKYFQIVLNAVSTGAFYNTYVHLPSADEPISDYIHHNPKFYPFFKNILGAIDGTHINSFTTAANRHASRDRKGGISQNCLAVCGFDFRFLYFISGFEGSVADATMYMHSRLMDFMIPHGKAYLADAGFALCDTLLTPYRSVRYHLAEWGRAGIRPANPQELFNLRHAQARNIIERIFGVLKKRWDILNRPPQFSMDIQAKIPPALAAVHNFIMEIDRFLC
;
A
#
# COMPACT_ATOMS: atom_id res chain seq x y z
N MET A 1 10.90 45.00 51.24
CA MET A 1 10.36 43.78 51.88
C MET A 1 9.33 43.15 50.93
N PRO A 2 9.45 41.86 50.57
CA PRO A 2 8.45 41.22 49.72
C PRO A 2 7.12 41.06 50.48
N ARG A 3 6.00 41.44 49.85
CA ARG A 3 4.64 41.22 50.37
C ARG A 3 4.46 39.72 50.64
N LYS A 4 4.10 39.33 51.87
CA LYS A 4 3.69 37.96 52.19
C LYS A 4 2.50 37.60 51.29
N PRO A 5 2.48 36.41 50.66
CA PRO A 5 1.38 36.01 49.79
C PRO A 5 0.06 35.94 50.58
N ASP A 6 -1.02 36.42 49.95
CA ASP A 6 -2.35 36.49 50.54
C ASP A 6 -2.95 35.08 50.68
N ASN A 7 -2.86 34.54 51.90
CA ASN A 7 -3.21 33.17 52.22
C ASN A 7 -4.73 32.92 52.10
N GLN A 8 -5.56 33.96 52.29
CA GLN A 8 -7.02 33.85 52.20
C GLN A 8 -7.49 33.72 50.76
N THR A 9 -6.93 34.52 49.84
CA THR A 9 -7.24 34.43 48.41
C THR A 9 -6.82 33.06 47.85
N THR A 10 -5.66 32.56 48.27
CA THR A 10 -5.14 31.25 47.88
C THR A 10 -6.04 30.10 48.37
N GLN A 11 -6.53 30.17 49.62
CA GLN A 11 -7.48 29.19 50.16
C GLN A 11 -8.85 29.24 49.47
N GLN A 12 -9.36 30.42 49.12
CA GLN A 12 -10.60 30.57 48.36
C GLN A 12 -10.48 29.99 46.94
N HIS A 13 -9.37 30.25 46.25
CA HIS A 13 -9.12 29.64 44.94
C HIS A 13 -8.99 28.11 45.02
N ALA A 14 -8.34 27.58 46.06
CA ALA A 14 -8.26 26.14 46.29
C ALA A 14 -9.64 25.52 46.56
N LEU A 15 -10.48 26.17 47.36
CA LEU A 15 -11.84 25.70 47.65
C LEU A 15 -12.73 25.70 46.39
N LEU A 16 -12.65 26.76 45.58
CA LEU A 16 -13.37 26.88 44.30
C LEU A 16 -12.90 25.82 43.29
N ALA A 17 -11.59 25.57 43.19
CA ALA A 17 -11.05 24.52 42.32
C ALA A 17 -11.50 23.12 42.77
N THR A 18 -11.52 22.86 44.08
CA THR A 18 -11.97 21.57 44.65
C THR A 18 -13.45 21.34 44.40
N THR A 19 -14.29 22.35 44.63
CA THR A 19 -15.74 22.26 44.37
C THR A 19 -16.04 22.08 42.89
N TYR A 20 -15.34 22.80 42.00
CA TYR A 20 -15.47 22.60 40.56
C TYR A 20 -15.06 21.17 40.13
N PHE A 21 -13.94 20.66 40.66
CA PHE A 21 -13.50 19.29 40.39
C PHE A 21 -14.51 18.23 40.88
N LEU A 22 -15.03 18.39 42.10
CA LEU A 22 -16.06 17.50 42.64
C LEU A 22 -17.35 17.54 41.81
N HIS A 23 -17.75 18.71 41.32
CA HIS A 23 -18.87 18.83 40.40
C HIS A 23 -18.62 18.12 39.07
N LEU A 24 -17.44 18.27 38.46
CA LEU A 24 -17.07 17.56 37.23
C LEU A 24 -17.11 16.04 37.42
N VAL A 25 -16.53 15.54 38.51
CA VAL A 25 -16.54 14.11 38.85
C VAL A 25 -17.96 13.62 39.11
N GLY A 26 -18.78 14.39 39.83
CA GLY A 26 -20.18 14.05 40.10
C GLY A 26 -21.03 13.98 38.83
N VAL A 27 -20.88 14.95 37.92
CA VAL A 27 -21.55 14.94 36.61
C VAL A 27 -21.12 13.73 35.79
N ALA A 28 -19.81 13.45 35.73
CA ALA A 28 -19.30 12.28 35.02
C ALA A 28 -19.85 10.97 35.63
N ALA A 29 -19.86 10.84 36.95
CA ALA A 29 -20.36 9.65 37.63
C ALA A 29 -21.86 9.42 37.34
N VAL A 30 -22.69 10.46 37.31
CA VAL A 30 -24.11 10.36 36.95
C VAL A 30 -24.29 9.92 35.49
N LEU A 31 -23.49 10.48 34.57
CA LEU A 31 -23.54 10.07 33.16
C LEU A 31 -23.15 8.59 32.97
N TYR A 32 -22.03 8.15 33.57
CA TYR A 32 -21.53 6.78 33.42
C TYR A 32 -22.34 5.72 34.19
N SER A 33 -23.02 6.11 35.27
CA SER A 33 -23.93 5.22 36.01
C SER A 33 -25.29 5.02 35.34
N ASN A 34 -25.63 5.84 34.33
CA ASN A 34 -26.87 5.66 33.59
C ASN A 34 -26.82 4.34 32.78
N PRO A 35 -27.71 3.37 33.05
CA PRO A 35 -27.68 2.06 32.37
C PRO A 35 -27.96 2.15 30.87
N ASN A 36 -28.54 3.27 30.41
CA ASN A 36 -28.76 3.54 29.00
C ASN A 36 -27.55 4.18 28.31
N TYR A 37 -26.58 4.73 29.04
CA TYR A 37 -25.40 5.38 28.46
C TYR A 37 -24.67 4.44 27.49
N TRP A 38 -24.49 3.18 27.87
CA TRP A 38 -23.82 2.16 27.05
C TRP A 38 -24.72 1.49 26.01
N LYS A 39 -26.04 1.69 26.07
CA LYS A 39 -27.03 1.02 25.20
C LYS A 39 -27.54 1.92 24.07
N GLN A 40 -26.95 3.09 23.89
CA GLN A 40 -27.32 4.00 22.80
C GLN A 40 -26.79 3.46 21.46
N PRO A 41 -27.60 3.49 20.38
CA PRO A 41 -27.13 3.15 19.05
C PRO A 41 -25.99 4.09 18.61
N LEU A 42 -24.85 3.51 18.21
CA LEU A 42 -23.66 4.28 17.82
C LEU A 42 -23.77 4.85 16.39
N HIS A 43 -24.25 4.04 15.44
CA HIS A 43 -24.32 4.41 14.02
C HIS A 43 -25.71 4.92 13.66
N THR A 44 -25.96 6.20 13.93
CA THR A 44 -27.28 6.84 13.80
C THR A 44 -27.33 7.95 12.75
N SER A 45 -26.25 8.14 11.96
CA SER A 45 -26.26 9.13 10.89
C SER A 45 -27.35 8.84 9.87
N ALA A 46 -27.98 9.90 9.36
CA ALA A 46 -28.97 9.81 8.29
C ALA A 46 -28.37 9.28 6.98
N LEU A 47 -27.07 9.47 6.76
CA LEU A 47 -26.37 8.99 5.57
C LEU A 47 -25.72 7.63 5.84
N SER A 48 -26.33 6.57 5.32
CA SER A 48 -25.77 5.21 5.39
C SER A 48 -24.54 5.05 4.49
N GLY A 49 -23.73 4.01 4.73
CA GLY A 49 -22.59 3.67 3.87
C GLY A 49 -22.98 3.53 2.40
N GLN A 50 -24.07 2.82 2.09
CA GLN A 50 -24.57 2.70 0.72
C GLN A 50 -25.01 4.06 0.14
N ALA A 51 -25.69 4.89 0.93
CA ALA A 51 -26.13 6.20 0.45
C ALA A 51 -24.93 7.11 0.12
N TRP A 52 -23.88 7.06 0.94
CA TRP A 52 -22.63 7.76 0.64
C TRP A 52 -21.94 7.25 -0.62
N VAL A 53 -21.90 5.93 -0.84
CA VAL A 53 -21.37 5.36 -2.09
C VAL A 53 -22.20 5.82 -3.30
N ASN A 54 -23.52 5.89 -3.18
CA ASN A 54 -24.37 6.44 -4.23
C ASN A 54 -24.09 7.92 -4.50
N GLU A 55 -23.80 8.74 -3.48
CA GLU A 55 -23.36 10.13 -3.69
C GLU A 55 -22.02 10.23 -4.44
N LEU A 56 -21.10 9.29 -4.22
CA LEU A 56 -19.84 9.25 -4.97
C LEU A 56 -20.07 8.87 -6.44
N ILE A 57 -20.96 7.91 -6.68
CA ILE A 57 -21.29 7.40 -8.03
C ILE A 57 -22.02 8.47 -8.87
N HIS A 58 -22.99 9.16 -8.28
CA HIS A 58 -23.83 10.13 -8.99
C HIS A 58 -23.38 11.59 -8.81
N GLY A 59 -22.34 11.81 -8.01
CA GLY A 59 -21.80 13.14 -7.72
C GLY A 59 -20.69 13.56 -8.68
N HIS A 60 -19.89 14.54 -8.24
CA HIS A 60 -18.77 15.03 -9.03
C HIS A 60 -17.70 13.95 -9.24
N PRO A 61 -17.18 13.74 -10.48
CA PRO A 61 -16.22 12.67 -10.79
C PRO A 61 -14.95 12.66 -9.92
N ASP A 62 -14.46 13.83 -9.51
CA ASP A 62 -13.29 13.90 -8.64
C ASP A 62 -13.56 13.38 -7.22
N ARG A 63 -14.82 13.40 -6.74
CA ARG A 63 -15.13 12.90 -5.38
C ARG A 63 -14.84 11.42 -5.27
N ILE A 64 -15.26 10.61 -6.27
CA ILE A 64 -15.00 9.17 -6.24
C ILE A 64 -13.51 8.86 -6.41
N PHE A 65 -12.80 9.62 -7.26
CA PHE A 65 -11.36 9.47 -7.42
C PHE A 65 -10.60 9.80 -6.13
N MET A 66 -10.91 10.92 -5.48
CA MET A 66 -10.27 11.31 -4.22
C MET A 66 -10.61 10.36 -3.07
N ALA A 67 -11.84 9.81 -3.04
CA ALA A 67 -12.27 8.92 -1.97
C ALA A 67 -11.76 7.47 -2.15
N LEU A 68 -11.79 6.95 -3.38
CA LEU A 68 -11.60 5.52 -3.67
C LEU A 68 -10.36 5.23 -4.53
N GLY A 69 -9.61 6.25 -4.96
CA GLY A 69 -8.34 6.10 -5.68
C GLY A 69 -8.48 5.70 -7.14
N MET A 70 -9.70 5.72 -7.69
CA MET A 70 -10.00 5.38 -9.08
C MET A 70 -11.22 6.15 -9.62
N ARG A 71 -11.27 6.37 -10.94
CA ARG A 71 -12.38 7.06 -11.60
C ARG A 71 -13.65 6.20 -11.61
N LEU A 72 -14.81 6.84 -11.79
CA LEU A 72 -16.12 6.17 -11.76
C LEU A 72 -16.20 4.94 -12.68
N HIS A 73 -15.83 5.09 -13.95
CA HIS A 73 -15.89 3.97 -14.91
C HIS A 73 -15.00 2.79 -14.48
N VAL A 74 -13.83 3.08 -13.88
CA VAL A 74 -12.91 2.08 -13.33
C VAL A 74 -13.51 1.40 -12.11
N PHE A 75 -14.17 2.17 -11.23
CA PHE A 75 -14.86 1.63 -10.06
C PHE A 75 -16.02 0.71 -10.43
N THR A 76 -16.82 1.07 -11.45
CA THR A 76 -17.88 0.22 -11.96
C THR A 76 -17.31 -1.09 -12.53
N ALA A 77 -16.25 -1.02 -13.33
CA ALA A 77 -15.56 -2.20 -13.83
C ALA A 77 -14.93 -3.04 -12.70
N PHE A 78 -14.43 -2.39 -11.64
CA PHE A 78 -13.85 -3.07 -10.48
C PHE A 78 -14.90 -3.89 -9.75
N CYS A 79 -16.07 -3.31 -9.49
CA CYS A 79 -17.19 -4.02 -8.85
C CYS A 79 -17.63 -5.23 -9.69
N ALA A 80 -17.74 -5.08 -11.01
CA ALA A 80 -18.07 -6.18 -11.91
C ALA A 80 -17.01 -7.31 -11.85
N ASN A 81 -15.72 -6.98 -11.85
CA ASN A 81 -14.63 -7.96 -11.76
C ASN A 81 -14.53 -8.60 -10.37
N LEU A 82 -14.86 -7.88 -9.30
CA LEU A 82 -14.96 -8.48 -7.97
C LEU A 82 -16.05 -9.56 -7.92
N THR A 83 -17.18 -9.37 -8.59
CA THR A 83 -18.20 -10.41 -8.70
C THR A 83 -17.77 -11.55 -9.60
N LEU A 84 -17.24 -11.25 -10.79
CA LEU A 84 -16.91 -12.26 -11.81
C LEU A 84 -15.69 -13.10 -11.42
N LEU A 85 -14.59 -12.46 -11.04
CA LEU A 85 -13.30 -13.10 -10.76
C LEU A 85 -13.09 -13.33 -9.26
N GLY A 86 -13.61 -12.42 -8.42
CA GLY A 86 -13.43 -12.46 -6.97
C GLY A 86 -14.52 -13.22 -6.21
N GLY A 87 -15.63 -13.58 -6.85
CA GLY A 87 -16.78 -14.23 -6.21
C GLY A 87 -17.50 -13.37 -5.16
N VAL A 88 -17.27 -12.05 -5.16
CA VAL A 88 -17.90 -11.13 -4.20
C VAL A 88 -19.36 -10.91 -4.59
N THR A 89 -20.25 -11.20 -3.64
CA THR A 89 -21.70 -11.09 -3.82
C THR A 89 -22.32 -10.19 -2.77
N ILE A 90 -23.56 -9.78 -3.00
CA ILE A 90 -24.34 -9.05 -1.99
C ILE A 90 -24.47 -9.89 -0.72
N SER A 91 -24.27 -9.25 0.43
CA SER A 91 -24.39 -9.96 1.70
C SER A 91 -25.84 -10.22 2.10
N ARG A 92 -26.04 -11.24 2.94
CA ARG A 92 -27.32 -11.52 3.62
C ARG A 92 -27.90 -10.34 4.43
N HIS A 93 -27.08 -9.35 4.76
CA HIS A 93 -27.48 -8.16 5.51
C HIS A 93 -27.56 -6.89 4.63
N GLY A 94 -27.61 -7.05 3.30
CA GLY A 94 -27.87 -5.97 2.34
C GLY A 94 -26.66 -5.08 2.01
N VAL A 95 -25.44 -5.43 2.44
CA VAL A 95 -24.21 -4.75 1.99
C VAL A 95 -23.90 -5.17 0.55
N THR A 96 -23.96 -4.22 -0.37
CA THR A 96 -23.77 -4.40 -1.82
C THR A 96 -22.30 -4.66 -2.17
N VAL A 97 -22.01 -5.00 -3.43
CA VAL A 97 -20.62 -5.16 -3.90
C VAL A 97 -19.93 -3.81 -3.94
N GLU A 98 -20.65 -2.75 -4.32
CA GLU A 98 -20.17 -1.37 -4.36
C GLU A 98 -19.80 -0.87 -2.97
N GLU A 99 -20.62 -1.13 -1.94
CA GLU A 99 -20.31 -0.77 -0.56
C GLU A 99 -19.09 -1.56 -0.05
N GLN A 100 -19.00 -2.86 -0.35
CA GLN A 100 -17.84 -3.68 0.01
C GLN A 100 -16.55 -3.16 -0.63
N ALA A 101 -16.59 -2.88 -1.94
CA ALA A 101 -15.48 -2.33 -2.70
C ALA A 101 -15.07 -0.96 -2.16
N ALA A 102 -16.04 -0.09 -1.88
CA ALA A 102 -15.79 1.22 -1.31
C ALA A 102 -15.16 1.15 0.09
N ILE A 103 -15.60 0.21 0.96
CA ILE A 103 -14.97 -0.02 2.28
C ILE A 103 -13.48 -0.35 2.10
N PHE A 104 -13.16 -1.29 1.21
CA PHE A 104 -11.79 -1.68 0.94
C PHE A 104 -10.95 -0.52 0.39
N LEU A 105 -11.41 0.10 -0.70
CA LEU A 105 -10.68 1.17 -1.37
C LEU A 105 -10.51 2.40 -0.48
N TYR A 106 -11.56 2.84 0.22
CA TYR A 106 -11.48 3.99 1.13
C TYR A 106 -10.49 3.72 2.28
N THR A 107 -10.48 2.49 2.82
CA THR A 107 -9.49 2.09 3.83
C THR A 107 -8.08 2.14 3.26
N CYS A 108 -7.87 1.66 2.04
CA CYS A 108 -6.56 1.66 1.38
C CYS A 108 -6.07 3.07 1.02
N VAL A 109 -6.94 3.95 0.51
CA VAL A 109 -6.62 5.35 0.15
C VAL A 109 -6.26 6.15 1.39
N THR A 110 -7.06 6.03 2.47
CA THR A 110 -6.93 6.92 3.63
C THR A 110 -6.01 6.38 4.73
N GLY A 111 -5.79 5.07 4.78
CA GLY A 111 -5.04 4.42 5.86
C GLY A 111 -5.67 4.59 7.25
N LEU A 112 -6.96 4.94 7.32
CA LEU A 112 -7.69 5.16 8.58
C LEU A 112 -7.91 3.84 9.34
N SER A 113 -8.08 3.94 10.66
CA SER A 113 -8.42 2.77 11.48
C SER A 113 -9.84 2.29 11.20
N ILE A 114 -10.09 1.00 11.46
CA ILE A 114 -11.42 0.36 11.31
C ILE A 114 -12.52 1.18 11.98
N ARG A 115 -12.25 1.79 13.14
CA ARG A 115 -13.21 2.64 13.87
C ARG A 115 -13.62 3.89 13.09
N HIS A 116 -12.68 4.56 12.45
CA HIS A 116 -12.99 5.74 11.63
C HIS A 116 -13.69 5.37 10.34
N VAL A 117 -13.36 4.22 9.75
CA VAL A 117 -14.07 3.70 8.58
C VAL A 117 -15.49 3.25 8.96
N ALA A 118 -15.66 2.61 10.13
CA ALA A 118 -16.96 2.27 10.70
C ALA A 118 -17.86 3.49 10.87
N GLU A 119 -17.29 4.59 11.38
CA GLU A 119 -18.00 5.86 11.48
C GLU A 119 -18.38 6.42 10.10
N ARG A 120 -17.49 6.36 9.10
CA ARG A 120 -17.82 6.82 7.73
C ARG A 120 -18.99 6.05 7.12
N PHE A 121 -18.96 4.74 7.23
CA PHE A 121 -19.94 3.86 6.56
C PHE A 121 -21.16 3.56 7.45
N GLN A 122 -21.17 4.01 8.70
CA GLN A 122 -22.22 3.73 9.67
C GLN A 122 -22.47 2.22 9.83
N ARG A 123 -21.36 1.47 9.94
CA ARG A 123 -21.34 0.01 10.09
C ARG A 123 -20.49 -0.37 11.29
N SER A 124 -20.79 -1.50 11.91
CA SER A 124 -19.98 -2.01 13.02
C SER A 124 -18.53 -2.30 12.60
N ASN A 125 -17.61 -2.28 13.55
CA ASN A 125 -16.19 -2.60 13.30
C ASN A 125 -16.01 -4.00 12.70
N GLU A 126 -16.83 -4.96 13.14
CA GLU A 126 -16.83 -6.34 12.62
C GLU A 126 -17.24 -6.36 11.16
N THR A 127 -18.23 -5.55 10.79
CA THR A 127 -18.73 -5.44 9.42
C THR A 127 -17.66 -4.86 8.49
N ILE A 128 -17.01 -3.76 8.91
CA ILE A 128 -15.90 -3.16 8.16
C ILE A 128 -14.74 -4.15 8.00
N SER A 129 -14.30 -4.77 9.10
CA SER A 129 -13.21 -5.74 9.08
C SER A 129 -13.51 -6.93 8.16
N LYS A 130 -14.73 -7.45 8.23
CA LYS A 130 -15.19 -8.56 7.37
C LYS A 130 -15.12 -8.20 5.89
N TYR A 131 -15.71 -7.08 5.48
CA TYR A 131 -15.79 -6.74 4.06
C TYR A 131 -14.47 -6.23 3.49
N PHE A 132 -13.65 -5.56 4.31
CA PHE A 132 -12.26 -5.30 3.96
C PHE A 132 -11.53 -6.61 3.61
N GLN A 133 -11.63 -7.63 4.47
CA GLN A 133 -10.97 -8.92 4.24
C GLN A 133 -11.55 -9.72 3.07
N ILE A 134 -12.88 -9.67 2.85
CA ILE A 134 -13.50 -10.32 1.68
C ILE A 134 -12.93 -9.77 0.38
N VAL A 135 -12.93 -8.44 0.22
CA VAL A 135 -12.39 -7.81 -0.99
C VAL A 135 -10.88 -8.00 -1.07
N LEU A 136 -10.15 -7.85 0.04
CA LEU A 136 -8.70 -8.08 0.09
C LEU A 136 -8.35 -9.49 -0.43
N ASN A 137 -9.00 -10.53 0.09
CA ASN A 137 -8.75 -11.90 -0.35
C ASN A 137 -9.10 -12.06 -1.83
N ALA A 138 -10.23 -11.50 -2.28
CA ALA A 138 -10.67 -11.57 -3.67
C ALA A 138 -9.66 -10.97 -4.67
N VAL A 139 -8.92 -9.91 -4.28
CA VAL A 139 -7.93 -9.26 -5.17
C VAL A 139 -6.48 -9.65 -4.91
N SER A 140 -6.18 -10.26 -3.76
CA SER A 140 -4.81 -10.67 -3.39
C SER A 140 -4.42 -12.06 -3.89
N THR A 141 -5.40 -12.89 -4.27
CA THR A 141 -5.19 -14.27 -4.71
C THR A 141 -6.20 -14.66 -5.79
N GLY A 142 -6.04 -15.86 -6.36
CA GLY A 142 -7.04 -16.46 -7.25
C GLY A 142 -7.14 -15.77 -8.61
N ALA A 143 -8.33 -15.81 -9.20
CA ALA A 143 -8.54 -15.39 -10.59
C ALA A 143 -8.24 -13.90 -10.79
N PHE A 144 -8.73 -13.01 -9.91
CA PHE A 144 -8.48 -11.57 -10.06
C PHE A 144 -6.98 -11.26 -10.06
N TYR A 145 -6.24 -11.77 -9.07
CA TYR A 145 -4.80 -11.54 -8.98
C TYR A 145 -4.07 -12.10 -10.21
N ASN A 146 -4.36 -13.35 -10.59
CA ASN A 146 -3.68 -14.02 -11.71
C ASN A 146 -4.04 -13.42 -13.08
N THR A 147 -5.18 -12.74 -13.21
CA THR A 147 -5.54 -12.01 -14.43
C THR A 147 -4.68 -10.77 -14.60
N TYR A 148 -4.39 -10.04 -13.52
CA TYR A 148 -3.71 -8.74 -13.60
C TYR A 148 -2.23 -8.77 -13.25
N VAL A 149 -1.75 -9.74 -12.48
CA VAL A 149 -0.35 -9.91 -12.10
C VAL A 149 0.10 -11.29 -12.55
N HIS A 150 0.83 -11.33 -13.65
CA HIS A 150 1.39 -12.56 -14.19
C HIS A 150 2.74 -12.31 -14.85
N LEU A 151 3.54 -13.35 -14.90
CA LEU A 151 4.84 -13.31 -15.55
C LEU A 151 4.68 -13.32 -17.08
N PRO A 152 5.60 -12.66 -17.80
CA PRO A 152 5.60 -12.65 -19.25
C PRO A 152 5.94 -14.01 -19.83
N SER A 153 5.46 -14.26 -21.04
CA SER A 153 5.79 -15.47 -21.82
C SER A 153 7.24 -15.43 -22.32
N ALA A 154 7.83 -16.59 -22.60
CA ALA A 154 9.13 -16.68 -23.25
C ALA A 154 9.14 -15.99 -24.64
N ASP A 155 8.01 -16.08 -25.34
CA ASP A 155 7.81 -15.58 -26.71
C ASP A 155 7.36 -14.11 -26.73
N GLU A 156 7.27 -13.46 -25.57
CA GLU A 156 6.84 -12.08 -25.50
C GLU A 156 7.85 -11.15 -26.20
N PRO A 157 7.37 -10.23 -27.05
CA PRO A 157 8.24 -9.33 -27.78
C PRO A 157 9.06 -8.45 -26.84
N ILE A 158 10.16 -7.91 -27.36
CA ILE A 158 10.97 -6.93 -26.64
C ILE A 158 10.08 -5.71 -26.37
N SER A 159 10.08 -5.22 -25.12
CA SER A 159 9.35 -4.02 -24.76
C SER A 159 9.74 -2.84 -25.67
N ASP A 160 8.73 -2.10 -26.14
CA ASP A 160 8.91 -0.89 -26.94
C ASP A 160 9.83 0.14 -26.27
N TYR A 161 9.81 0.21 -24.94
CA TYR A 161 10.69 1.09 -24.15
C TYR A 161 12.17 0.78 -24.36
N ILE A 162 12.51 -0.50 -24.53
CA ILE A 162 13.88 -0.94 -24.82
C ILE A 162 14.15 -0.85 -26.31
N HIS A 163 13.27 -1.42 -27.14
CA HIS A 163 13.48 -1.58 -28.59
C HIS A 163 13.72 -0.23 -29.29
N HIS A 164 12.93 0.79 -28.98
CA HIS A 164 13.01 2.10 -29.64
C HIS A 164 14.06 3.04 -29.03
N ASN A 165 14.75 2.63 -27.95
CA ASN A 165 15.72 3.48 -27.27
C ASN A 165 17.16 3.02 -27.58
N PRO A 166 17.96 3.80 -28.34
CA PRO A 166 19.33 3.42 -28.70
C PRO A 166 20.30 3.38 -27.50
N LYS A 167 19.89 3.90 -26.33
CA LYS A 167 20.65 3.72 -25.08
C LYS A 167 20.52 2.30 -24.54
N PHE A 168 19.40 1.63 -24.80
CA PHE A 168 19.05 0.34 -24.23
C PHE A 168 19.15 -0.80 -25.25
N TYR A 169 18.69 -0.62 -26.48
CA TYR A 169 18.84 -1.61 -27.53
C TYR A 169 20.23 -1.51 -28.19
N PRO A 170 20.93 -2.63 -28.47
CA PRO A 170 20.54 -4.03 -28.20
C PRO A 170 20.94 -4.54 -26.81
N PHE A 171 21.59 -3.72 -25.99
CA PHE A 171 22.24 -4.11 -24.72
C PHE A 171 21.29 -4.77 -23.70
N PHE A 172 20.04 -4.34 -23.63
CA PHE A 172 19.01 -4.84 -22.72
C PHE A 172 17.89 -5.61 -23.44
N LYS A 173 18.13 -6.12 -24.65
CA LYS A 173 17.09 -6.81 -25.46
C LYS A 173 16.44 -8.03 -24.78
N ASN A 174 17.12 -8.64 -23.81
CA ASN A 174 16.65 -9.80 -23.06
C ASN A 174 16.13 -9.44 -21.65
N ILE A 175 16.10 -8.16 -21.31
CA ILE A 175 15.61 -7.69 -20.02
C ILE A 175 14.09 -7.52 -20.09
N LEU A 176 13.40 -8.16 -19.17
CA LEU A 176 11.92 -8.13 -19.08
C LEU A 176 11.41 -6.93 -18.26
N GLY A 177 12.24 -6.40 -17.37
CA GLY A 177 11.87 -5.31 -16.48
C GLY A 177 12.90 -5.12 -15.37
N ALA A 178 12.42 -4.65 -14.21
CA ALA A 178 13.24 -4.45 -13.02
C ALA A 178 12.62 -5.14 -11.80
N ILE A 179 13.49 -5.57 -10.88
CA ILE A 179 13.14 -6.18 -9.60
C ILE A 179 13.77 -5.38 -8.47
N ASP A 180 13.02 -5.20 -7.38
CA ASP A 180 13.53 -4.52 -6.19
C ASP A 180 12.71 -4.86 -4.94
N GLY A 181 13.38 -4.76 -3.80
CA GLY A 181 12.74 -4.83 -2.49
C GLY A 181 12.00 -3.53 -2.13
N THR A 182 11.00 -3.62 -1.26
CA THR A 182 10.36 -2.44 -0.67
C THR A 182 9.85 -2.74 0.73
N HIS A 183 10.21 -1.87 1.67
CA HIS A 183 9.68 -1.93 3.03
C HIS A 183 8.31 -1.28 3.11
N ILE A 184 7.34 -1.99 3.69
CA ILE A 184 6.00 -1.50 4.00
C ILE A 184 5.83 -1.48 5.51
N ASN A 185 5.38 -0.36 6.07
CA ASN A 185 5.18 -0.22 7.51
C ASN A 185 4.23 -1.31 8.02
N SER A 186 4.62 -1.97 9.11
CA SER A 186 3.83 -3.07 9.67
C SER A 186 3.54 -2.87 11.15
N PHE A 187 2.41 -3.42 11.59
CA PHE A 187 2.08 -3.55 12.99
C PHE A 187 2.42 -4.96 13.46
N THR A 188 3.32 -5.09 14.43
CA THR A 188 3.74 -6.39 14.95
C THR A 188 3.73 -6.41 16.47
N THR A 189 3.61 -7.61 17.04
CA THR A 189 3.66 -7.83 18.49
C THR A 189 5.04 -7.51 19.03
N ALA A 190 5.15 -7.19 20.33
CA ALA A 190 6.44 -6.87 20.96
C ALA A 190 7.50 -7.98 20.77
N ALA A 191 7.08 -9.25 20.78
CA ALA A 191 7.96 -10.39 20.57
C ALA A 191 8.62 -10.41 19.18
N ASN A 192 7.89 -9.99 18.13
CA ASN A 192 8.33 -10.06 16.74
C ASN A 192 8.98 -8.76 16.23
N ARG A 193 9.01 -7.70 17.05
CA ARG A 193 9.56 -6.38 16.66
C ARG A 193 11.02 -6.45 16.22
N HIS A 194 11.84 -7.30 16.84
CA HIS A 194 13.24 -7.41 16.47
C HIS A 194 13.40 -7.93 15.04
N ALA A 195 12.66 -8.98 14.67
CA ALA A 195 12.70 -9.54 13.32
C ALA A 195 12.15 -8.54 12.28
N SER A 196 11.09 -7.81 12.63
CA SER A 196 10.45 -6.82 11.75
C SER A 196 11.23 -5.49 11.63
N ARG A 197 12.41 -5.37 12.25
CA ARG A 197 13.17 -4.13 12.24
C ARG A 197 13.97 -4.01 10.94
N ASP A 198 13.71 -2.94 10.19
CA ASP A 198 14.48 -2.65 8.97
C ASP A 198 15.83 -1.99 9.28
N ARG A 199 16.64 -1.85 8.22
CA ARG A 199 17.96 -1.20 8.29
C ARG A 199 17.92 0.25 8.76
N LYS A 200 16.77 0.93 8.64
CA LYS A 200 16.55 2.32 9.10
C LYS A 200 15.99 2.38 10.51
N GLY A 201 15.81 1.23 11.16
CA GLY A 201 15.31 1.10 12.52
C GLY A 201 13.79 1.15 12.66
N GLY A 202 13.04 1.23 11.55
CA GLY A 202 11.59 1.17 11.50
C GLY A 202 11.06 -0.26 11.62
N ILE A 203 9.77 -0.41 11.90
CA ILE A 203 9.07 -1.71 11.90
C ILE A 203 8.34 -1.87 10.57
N SER A 204 8.76 -2.85 9.79
CA SER A 204 8.20 -3.12 8.46
C SER A 204 8.12 -4.60 8.15
N GLN A 205 7.30 -4.91 7.15
CA GLN A 205 7.45 -6.13 6.37
C GLN A 205 8.27 -5.79 5.12
N ASN A 206 9.18 -6.68 4.74
CA ASN A 206 9.85 -6.59 3.45
C ASN A 206 8.99 -7.26 2.37
N CYS A 207 9.00 -6.66 1.18
CA CYS A 207 8.28 -7.12 -0.01
C CYS A 207 9.26 -7.10 -1.18
N LEU A 208 9.07 -8.00 -2.14
CA LEU A 208 9.86 -8.04 -3.37
C LEU A 208 8.89 -8.03 -4.54
N ALA A 209 9.11 -7.15 -5.50
CA ALA A 209 8.25 -7.04 -6.66
C ALA A 209 9.05 -6.89 -7.94
N VAL A 210 8.42 -7.33 -9.03
CA VAL A 210 8.92 -7.21 -10.39
C VAL A 210 7.98 -6.27 -11.16
N CYS A 211 8.56 -5.36 -11.93
CA CYS A 211 7.84 -4.41 -12.76
C CYS A 211 8.32 -4.49 -14.20
N GLY A 212 7.37 -4.60 -15.13
CA GLY A 212 7.62 -4.44 -16.56
C GLY A 212 7.92 -2.98 -16.93
N PHE A 213 8.37 -2.74 -18.15
CA PHE A 213 8.65 -1.38 -18.63
C PHE A 213 7.40 -0.56 -18.99
N ASP A 214 6.22 -1.17 -18.89
CA ASP A 214 4.89 -0.59 -19.11
C ASP A 214 4.21 -0.13 -17.80
N PHE A 215 4.97 0.00 -16.71
CA PHE A 215 4.47 0.39 -15.38
C PHE A 215 3.46 -0.60 -14.76
N ARG A 216 3.55 -1.89 -15.10
CA ARG A 216 2.77 -2.97 -14.49
C ARG A 216 3.62 -3.89 -13.61
N PHE A 217 3.05 -4.33 -12.50
CA PHE A 217 3.64 -5.39 -11.67
C PHE A 217 3.48 -6.75 -12.35
N LEU A 218 4.56 -7.50 -12.48
CA LEU A 218 4.56 -8.84 -13.08
C LEU A 218 4.61 -9.95 -12.02
N TYR A 219 5.13 -9.61 -10.83
CA TYR A 219 5.26 -10.50 -9.70
C TYR A 219 5.32 -9.68 -8.41
N PHE A 220 4.75 -10.20 -7.34
CA PHE A 220 4.79 -9.57 -6.02
C PHE A 220 4.76 -10.63 -4.93
N ILE A 221 5.70 -10.55 -3.99
CA ILE A 221 5.73 -11.36 -2.77
C ILE A 221 5.96 -10.44 -1.56
N SER A 222 5.33 -10.78 -0.44
CA SER A 222 5.22 -9.92 0.74
C SER A 222 5.13 -10.75 2.03
N GLY A 223 5.09 -10.08 3.19
CA GLY A 223 4.97 -10.73 4.49
C GLY A 223 6.28 -11.20 5.11
N PHE A 224 7.43 -10.89 4.49
CA PHE A 224 8.74 -11.21 5.06
C PHE A 224 9.07 -10.23 6.18
N GLU A 225 9.87 -10.67 7.15
CA GLU A 225 10.29 -9.79 8.22
C GLU A 225 11.17 -8.66 7.66
N GLY A 226 11.06 -7.44 8.20
CA GLY A 226 11.81 -6.28 7.76
C GLY A 226 13.35 -6.43 7.79
N SER A 227 13.88 -7.42 8.49
CA SER A 227 15.32 -7.72 8.51
C SER A 227 15.79 -8.64 7.38
N VAL A 228 14.87 -9.30 6.67
CA VAL A 228 15.20 -10.22 5.57
C VAL A 228 15.78 -9.44 4.40
N ALA A 229 16.95 -9.87 3.92
CA ALA A 229 17.59 -9.28 2.75
C ALA A 229 16.86 -9.64 1.44
N ASP A 230 16.83 -8.70 0.50
CA ASP A 230 16.14 -8.89 -0.78
C ASP A 230 16.67 -10.10 -1.57
N ALA A 231 17.97 -10.38 -1.48
CA ALA A 231 18.58 -11.56 -2.10
C ALA A 231 18.00 -12.88 -1.56
N THR A 232 17.67 -12.95 -0.27
CA THR A 232 17.02 -14.12 0.35
C THR A 232 15.60 -14.28 -0.17
N MET A 233 14.85 -13.17 -0.27
CA MET A 233 13.49 -13.18 -0.84
C MET A 233 13.51 -13.60 -2.30
N TYR A 234 14.50 -13.17 -3.07
CA TYR A 234 14.69 -13.60 -4.45
C TYR A 234 14.90 -15.12 -4.53
N MET A 235 15.83 -15.68 -3.76
CA MET A 235 16.04 -17.14 -3.72
C MET A 235 14.77 -17.90 -3.34
N HIS A 236 14.04 -17.41 -2.33
CA HIS A 236 12.76 -17.99 -1.93
C HIS A 236 11.72 -17.95 -3.06
N SER A 237 11.55 -16.80 -3.73
CA SER A 237 10.60 -16.65 -4.84
C SER A 237 10.92 -17.60 -6.00
N ARG A 238 12.21 -17.82 -6.30
CA ARG A 238 12.68 -18.75 -7.34
C ARG A 238 12.37 -20.22 -7.04
N LEU A 239 12.22 -20.58 -5.76
CA LEU A 239 11.86 -21.94 -5.33
C LEU A 239 10.34 -22.18 -5.34
N MET A 240 9.54 -21.13 -5.34
CA MET A 240 8.09 -21.23 -5.34
C MET A 240 7.55 -21.14 -6.77
N ASP A 241 7.31 -19.93 -7.25
CA ASP A 241 6.51 -19.66 -8.44
C ASP A 241 7.12 -18.60 -9.36
N PHE A 242 8.24 -17.97 -8.98
CA PHE A 242 8.88 -16.96 -9.81
C PHE A 242 9.75 -17.60 -10.90
N MET A 243 9.10 -18.05 -11.98
CA MET A 243 9.75 -18.67 -13.13
C MET A 243 10.17 -17.62 -14.16
N ILE A 244 11.43 -17.64 -14.57
CA ILE A 244 12.02 -16.67 -15.50
C ILE A 244 12.35 -17.46 -16.76
N PRO A 245 11.84 -17.07 -17.94
CA PRO A 245 12.14 -17.76 -19.19
C PRO A 245 13.64 -17.83 -19.46
N HIS A 246 14.08 -18.92 -20.08
CA HIS A 246 15.48 -19.12 -20.41
C HIS A 246 16.02 -17.97 -21.29
N GLY A 247 17.20 -17.44 -20.94
CA GLY A 247 17.83 -16.35 -21.66
C GLY A 247 17.23 -14.97 -21.42
N LYS A 248 16.24 -14.84 -20.51
CA LYS A 248 15.69 -13.57 -20.05
C LYS A 248 16.17 -13.24 -18.63
N ALA A 249 16.21 -11.95 -18.30
CA ALA A 249 16.63 -11.48 -16.99
C ALA A 249 15.90 -10.20 -16.54
N TYR A 250 16.08 -9.81 -15.28
CA TYR A 250 15.59 -8.55 -14.71
C TYR A 250 16.75 -7.67 -14.22
N LEU A 251 16.57 -6.34 -14.28
CA LEU A 251 17.51 -5.40 -13.68
C LEU A 251 17.32 -5.39 -12.16
N ALA A 252 18.39 -5.64 -11.42
CA ALA A 252 18.40 -5.66 -9.96
C ALA A 252 19.42 -4.65 -9.41
N ASP A 253 19.26 -4.21 -8.16
CA ASP A 253 20.24 -3.33 -7.53
C ASP A 253 21.55 -4.06 -7.15
N ALA A 254 22.50 -3.32 -6.58
CA ALA A 254 23.78 -3.87 -6.14
C ALA A 254 23.66 -4.82 -4.92
N GLY A 255 22.53 -4.84 -4.22
CA GLY A 255 22.21 -5.72 -3.11
C GLY A 255 21.97 -7.17 -3.52
N PHE A 256 21.61 -7.40 -4.79
CA PHE A 256 21.52 -8.75 -5.36
C PHE A 256 22.87 -9.26 -5.87
N ALA A 257 22.97 -10.58 -6.04
CA ALA A 257 24.07 -11.22 -6.74
C ALA A 257 23.82 -11.22 -8.25
N LEU A 258 24.85 -10.98 -9.05
CA LEU A 258 24.80 -11.19 -10.51
C LEU A 258 24.58 -12.68 -10.80
N CYS A 259 23.63 -13.00 -11.68
CA CYS A 259 23.41 -14.35 -12.17
C CYS A 259 22.70 -14.31 -13.53
N ASP A 260 22.46 -15.48 -14.14
CA ASP A 260 21.87 -15.59 -15.48
C ASP A 260 20.46 -14.97 -15.60
N THR A 261 19.82 -14.70 -14.47
CA THR A 261 18.44 -14.20 -14.37
C THR A 261 18.34 -12.79 -13.77
N LEU A 262 19.42 -12.27 -13.16
CA LEU A 262 19.49 -10.92 -12.59
C LEU A 262 20.72 -10.18 -13.08
N LEU A 263 20.51 -9.02 -13.69
CA LEU A 263 21.56 -8.13 -14.14
C LEU A 263 21.74 -6.99 -13.12
N THR A 264 22.90 -6.96 -12.46
CA THR A 264 23.26 -5.98 -11.43
C THR A 264 24.31 -4.99 -11.95
N PRO A 265 24.43 -3.78 -11.36
CA PRO A 265 25.45 -2.80 -11.76
C PRO A 265 26.86 -3.28 -11.39
N TYR A 266 27.87 -2.74 -12.08
CA TYR A 266 29.27 -2.86 -11.65
C TYR A 266 29.45 -2.24 -10.26
N ARG A 267 30.00 -3.01 -9.33
CA ARG A 267 30.28 -2.57 -7.96
C ARG A 267 31.50 -1.65 -7.92
N SER A 268 31.54 -0.77 -6.92
CA SER A 268 32.62 0.21 -6.74
C SER A 268 32.79 1.18 -7.93
N VAL A 269 31.74 1.32 -8.76
CA VAL A 269 31.65 2.25 -9.87
C VAL A 269 30.42 3.14 -9.63
N ARG A 270 30.48 4.41 -10.04
CA ARG A 270 29.38 5.37 -9.87
C ARG A 270 28.06 4.78 -10.39
N TYR A 271 26.98 4.90 -9.61
CA TYR A 271 25.72 4.18 -9.86
C TYR A 271 24.47 5.03 -9.67
N HIS A 272 24.41 5.91 -8.67
CA HIS A 272 23.16 6.60 -8.35
C HIS A 272 22.85 7.72 -9.33
N LEU A 273 21.62 7.77 -9.88
CA LEU A 273 21.18 8.82 -10.81
C LEU A 273 21.40 10.25 -10.28
N ALA A 274 21.26 10.44 -8.96
CA ALA A 274 21.52 11.71 -8.30
C ALA A 274 22.98 12.18 -8.41
N GLU A 275 23.95 11.26 -8.51
CA GLU A 275 25.38 11.58 -8.68
C GLU A 275 25.65 12.16 -10.07
N TRP A 276 24.87 11.77 -11.08
CA TRP A 276 24.97 12.28 -12.44
C TRP A 276 24.29 13.65 -12.61
N GLY A 277 23.13 13.85 -11.98
CA GLY A 277 22.34 15.08 -12.10
C GLY A 277 22.97 16.30 -11.41
N ARG A 278 23.74 16.11 -10.33
CA ARG A 278 24.36 17.22 -9.58
C ARG A 278 25.59 17.84 -10.26
N ALA A 279 26.18 17.17 -11.24
CA ALA A 279 27.51 17.54 -11.70
C ALA A 279 27.65 17.71 -13.22
N GLY A 280 26.61 17.43 -14.03
CA GLY A 280 26.72 17.46 -15.50
C GLY A 280 27.81 16.51 -16.04
N ILE A 281 28.27 15.57 -15.22
CA ILE A 281 29.40 14.69 -15.52
C ILE A 281 28.92 13.62 -16.50
N ARG A 282 29.68 13.43 -17.57
CA ARG A 282 29.47 12.31 -18.50
C ARG A 282 30.18 11.06 -17.99
N PRO A 283 29.68 9.85 -18.28
CA PRO A 283 30.39 8.62 -17.96
C PRO A 283 31.81 8.63 -18.51
N ALA A 284 32.80 8.35 -17.66
CA ALA A 284 34.21 8.38 -18.02
C ALA A 284 34.69 7.07 -18.66
N ASN A 285 34.00 5.96 -18.40
CA ASN A 285 34.39 4.63 -18.87
C ASN A 285 33.16 3.76 -19.21
N PRO A 286 33.35 2.61 -19.89
CA PRO A 286 32.24 1.72 -20.28
C PRO A 286 31.42 1.20 -19.09
N GLN A 287 32.02 0.96 -17.93
CA GLN A 287 31.32 0.47 -16.74
C GLN A 287 30.39 1.55 -16.15
N GLU A 288 30.85 2.80 -16.11
CA GLU A 288 30.02 3.93 -15.72
C GLU A 288 28.86 4.16 -16.69
N LEU A 289 29.10 4.00 -18.00
CA LEU A 289 28.04 4.12 -19.01
C LEU A 289 26.99 3.01 -18.85
N PHE A 290 27.44 1.78 -18.58
CA PHE A 290 26.56 0.67 -18.25
C PHE A 290 25.74 0.96 -16.99
N ASN A 291 26.38 1.35 -15.88
CA ASN A 291 25.70 1.66 -14.62
C ASN A 291 24.67 2.79 -14.78
N LEU A 292 24.99 3.83 -15.54
CA LEU A 292 24.05 4.91 -15.85
C LEU A 292 22.81 4.38 -16.59
N ARG A 293 23.01 3.58 -17.65
CA ARG A 293 21.90 3.01 -18.43
C ARG A 293 21.08 2.01 -17.63
N HIS A 294 21.76 1.16 -16.85
CA HIS A 294 21.14 0.21 -15.92
C HIS A 294 20.26 0.96 -14.92
N ALA A 295 20.80 1.96 -14.21
CA ALA A 295 20.05 2.75 -13.24
C ALA A 295 18.87 3.49 -13.89
N GLN A 296 19.03 4.03 -15.10
CA GLN A 296 17.94 4.69 -15.86
C GLN A 296 16.79 3.73 -16.17
N ALA A 297 17.10 2.52 -16.64
CA ALA A 297 16.08 1.51 -16.96
C ALA A 297 15.46 0.92 -15.68
N ARG A 298 16.26 0.63 -14.65
CA ARG A 298 15.82 0.07 -13.37
C ARG A 298 14.90 1.00 -12.61
N ASN A 299 15.07 2.33 -12.73
CA ASN A 299 14.25 3.35 -12.05
C ASN A 299 12.73 3.17 -12.18
N ILE A 300 12.26 2.40 -13.17
CA ILE A 300 10.85 2.01 -13.30
C ILE A 300 10.26 1.38 -12.01
N ILE A 301 11.00 0.49 -11.33
CA ILE A 301 10.53 -0.19 -10.12
C ILE A 301 10.44 0.76 -8.92
N GLU A 302 11.39 1.68 -8.79
CA GLU A 302 11.37 2.70 -7.73
C GLU A 302 10.18 3.66 -7.94
N ARG A 303 9.93 4.05 -9.21
CA ARG A 303 8.81 4.93 -9.57
C ARG A 303 7.47 4.27 -9.31
N ILE A 304 7.26 3.01 -9.70
CA ILE A 304 5.98 2.32 -9.49
C ILE A 304 5.69 2.13 -7.99
N PHE A 305 6.71 1.82 -7.16
CA PHE A 305 6.53 1.81 -5.70
C PHE A 305 6.11 3.17 -5.15
N GLY A 306 6.71 4.25 -5.65
CA GLY A 306 6.32 5.62 -5.30
C GLY A 306 4.86 5.92 -5.67
N VAL A 307 4.42 5.52 -6.87
CA VAL A 307 3.02 5.65 -7.32
C VAL A 307 2.07 4.86 -6.41
N LEU A 308 2.41 3.60 -6.13
CA LEU A 308 1.59 2.71 -5.31
C LEU A 308 1.42 3.27 -3.89
N LYS A 309 2.52 3.66 -3.23
CA LYS A 309 2.51 4.23 -1.87
C LYS A 309 1.83 5.60 -1.80
N LYS A 310 1.92 6.40 -2.87
CA LYS A 310 1.24 7.70 -2.93
C LYS A 310 -0.26 7.57 -3.09
N ARG A 311 -0.73 6.57 -3.86
CA ARG A 311 -2.16 6.33 -4.09
C ARG A 311 -2.83 5.68 -2.87
N TRP A 312 -2.12 4.79 -2.19
CA TRP A 312 -2.68 3.97 -1.11
C TRP A 312 -1.95 4.25 0.21
N ASP A 313 -2.47 5.19 1.00
CA ASP A 313 -1.82 5.61 2.25
C ASP A 313 -1.76 4.53 3.32
N ILE A 314 -2.56 3.46 3.19
CA ILE A 314 -2.44 2.26 4.04
C ILE A 314 -1.04 1.63 4.01
N LEU A 315 -0.27 1.82 2.93
CA LEU A 315 1.09 1.31 2.81
C LEU A 315 2.12 2.17 3.56
N ASN A 316 1.77 3.41 3.92
CA ASN A 316 2.62 4.33 4.67
C ASN A 316 2.35 4.29 6.18
N ARG A 317 1.29 3.59 6.61
CA ARG A 317 0.89 3.51 8.02
C ARG A 317 0.95 2.07 8.50
N PRO A 318 1.26 1.80 9.78
CA PRO A 318 1.16 0.46 10.34
C PRO A 318 -0.33 0.07 10.47
N PRO A 319 -0.86 -0.83 9.64
CA PRO A 319 -2.26 -1.22 9.70
C PRO A 319 -2.50 -2.06 10.95
N GLN A 320 -3.56 -1.81 11.72
CA GLN A 320 -3.88 -2.57 12.93
C GLN A 320 -4.55 -3.92 12.61
N PHE A 321 -3.96 -4.68 11.69
CA PHE A 321 -4.38 -6.04 11.31
C PHE A 321 -3.33 -7.07 11.75
N SER A 322 -3.65 -8.36 11.71
CA SER A 322 -2.62 -9.40 11.86
C SER A 322 -1.62 -9.36 10.70
N MET A 323 -0.42 -9.92 10.90
CA MET A 323 0.58 -9.99 9.83
C MET A 323 0.07 -10.76 8.60
N ASP A 324 -0.76 -11.80 8.78
CA ASP A 324 -1.35 -12.57 7.67
C ASP A 324 -2.25 -11.71 6.77
N ILE A 325 -2.97 -10.74 7.36
CA ILE A 325 -3.79 -9.79 6.61
C ILE A 325 -2.89 -8.72 6.00
N GLN A 326 -1.95 -8.17 6.77
CA GLN A 326 -1.03 -7.13 6.30
C GLN A 326 -0.18 -7.61 5.12
N ALA A 327 0.22 -8.88 5.10
CA ALA A 327 0.98 -9.48 4.01
C ALA A 327 0.21 -9.48 2.68
N LYS A 328 -1.13 -9.57 2.72
CA LYS A 328 -1.96 -9.59 1.50
C LYS A 328 -2.19 -8.20 0.91
N ILE A 329 -2.01 -7.13 1.69
CA ILE A 329 -2.33 -5.76 1.26
C ILE A 329 -1.43 -5.30 0.09
N PRO A 330 -0.09 -5.44 0.15
CA PRO A 330 0.76 -5.04 -0.97
C PRO A 330 0.44 -5.74 -2.31
N PRO A 331 0.35 -7.09 -2.40
CA PRO A 331 0.03 -7.76 -3.67
C PRO A 331 -1.40 -7.44 -4.15
N ALA A 332 -2.37 -7.32 -3.25
CA ALA A 332 -3.72 -6.84 -3.62
C ALA A 332 -3.69 -5.49 -4.34
N LEU A 333 -2.94 -4.53 -3.78
CA LEU A 333 -2.86 -3.19 -4.34
C LEU A 333 -2.02 -3.15 -5.63
N ALA A 334 -1.07 -4.07 -5.80
CA ALA A 334 -0.38 -4.26 -7.08
C ALA A 334 -1.35 -4.74 -8.17
N ALA A 335 -2.22 -5.72 -7.88
CA ALA A 335 -3.26 -6.17 -8.80
C ALA A 335 -4.28 -5.06 -9.12
N VAL A 336 -4.73 -4.31 -8.11
CA VAL A 336 -5.63 -3.15 -8.31
C VAL A 336 -4.95 -2.05 -9.13
N HIS A 337 -3.64 -1.82 -8.96
CA HIS A 337 -2.88 -0.87 -9.79
C HIS A 337 -2.88 -1.31 -11.26
N ASN A 338 -2.55 -2.56 -11.55
CA ASN A 338 -2.55 -3.10 -12.91
C ASN A 338 -3.95 -3.06 -13.54
N PHE A 339 -4.98 -3.42 -12.78
CA PHE A 339 -6.39 -3.28 -13.19
C PHE A 339 -6.71 -1.85 -13.61
N ILE A 340 -6.35 -0.86 -12.78
CA ILE A 340 -6.57 0.55 -13.11
C ILE A 340 -5.81 0.93 -14.39
N MET A 341 -4.56 0.49 -14.56
CA MET A 341 -3.77 0.77 -15.77
C MET A 341 -4.36 0.15 -17.04
N GLU A 342 -5.07 -0.98 -16.93
CA GLU A 342 -5.70 -1.64 -18.07
C GLU A 342 -6.99 -0.95 -18.51
N ILE A 343 -7.86 -0.63 -17.55
CA ILE A 343 -9.17 -0.02 -17.81
C ILE A 343 -9.01 1.47 -18.12
N ASP A 344 -8.13 2.16 -17.40
CA ASP A 344 -8.01 3.60 -17.44
C ASP A 344 -6.86 4.05 -18.36
N ARG A 345 -7.06 3.87 -19.67
CA ARG A 345 -6.07 4.22 -20.72
C ARG A 345 -5.68 5.70 -20.77
N PHE A 346 -6.29 6.55 -19.94
CA PHE A 346 -5.95 7.97 -19.79
C PHE A 346 -4.95 8.25 -18.65
N LEU A 347 -4.46 7.25 -17.91
CA LEU A 347 -3.42 7.41 -16.87
C LEU A 347 -2.00 7.00 -17.33
N CYS A 348 -1.83 6.58 -18.58
CA CYS A 348 -0.56 6.15 -19.15
C CYS A 348 0.28 7.32 -19.69
#